data_AF-A0A520YCW1-F1
#
_entry.id   AF-A0A520YCW1-F1
#
_cell.length_a   1.000
_cell.length_b   1.000
_cell.length_c   1.000
_cell.angle_alpha   90.00
_cell.angle_beta   90.00
_cell.angle_gamma   90.00
#
_symmetry.space_group_name_H-M   'P 1'
#
loop_
_entity.id
_entity.type
_entity.pdbx_description
1 polymer ?
#
loop_
_entity_poly.entity_id
_entity_poly.type
_entity_poly.pdbx_seq_one_letter_code
_entity_poly.pdbx_strand_id
1 'polypeptide(L)'
;MSTFRRMLMLARPNKEQVKDIDFLLITGELFTLVAYAQLLLESWQKKSLDNDLMDQIFDFMVRDFSKYALQLYSKTASTGLQQLFCKRMLRKPVVDEQRFNRVWNEFVYAKKGSYTMNPGEGSVGNGTNDKVHAIA
;
A
#
# COMPACT_ATOMS: atom_id res chain seq x y z
N MET A 1 -8.78 8.51 -9.63
CA MET A 1 -9.24 9.04 -8.32
C MET A 1 -10.52 9.89 -8.37
N SER A 2 -10.76 10.77 -9.36
CA SER A 2 -11.95 11.65 -9.37
C SER A 2 -13.31 10.91 -9.41
N THR A 3 -13.36 9.69 -9.93
CA THR A 3 -14.55 8.84 -9.96
C THR A 3 -15.05 8.46 -8.56
N PHE A 4 -14.14 8.12 -7.64
CA PHE A 4 -14.50 7.74 -6.27
C PHE A 4 -15.05 8.92 -5.48
N ARG A 5 -14.41 10.08 -5.60
CA ARG A 5 -14.94 11.33 -5.05
C ARG A 5 -16.36 11.62 -5.57
N ARG A 6 -16.60 11.43 -6.88
CA ARG A 6 -17.95 11.61 -7.46
C ARG A 6 -18.96 10.60 -6.93
N MET A 7 -18.55 9.34 -6.74
CA MET A 7 -19.41 8.33 -6.11
C MET A 7 -19.81 8.74 -4.69
N LEU A 8 -18.87 9.21 -3.87
CA LEU A 8 -19.17 9.68 -2.52
C LEU A 8 -20.02 10.97 -2.48
N MET A 9 -20.07 11.74 -3.56
CA MET A 9 -20.93 12.93 -3.64
C MET A 9 -22.33 12.59 -4.16
N LEU A 10 -22.43 11.73 -5.18
CA LEU A 10 -23.66 11.48 -5.93
C LEU A 10 -24.36 10.18 -5.53
N ALA A 11 -23.64 9.24 -4.93
CA ALA A 11 -24.10 7.90 -4.60
C ALA A 11 -23.66 7.51 -3.18
N ARG A 12 -23.91 8.43 -2.23
CA ARG A 12 -23.58 8.26 -0.81
C ARG A 12 -24.18 6.97 -0.26
N PRO A 13 -23.51 6.31 0.70
CA PRO A 13 -24.09 5.17 1.40
C PRO A 13 -25.42 5.57 2.06
N ASN A 14 -26.45 4.74 1.90
CA ASN A 14 -27.75 4.96 2.53
C ASN A 14 -27.75 4.49 4.01
N LYS A 15 -28.84 4.75 4.75
CA LYS A 15 -28.91 4.44 6.19
C LYS A 15 -28.71 2.95 6.52
N GLU A 16 -29.08 2.05 5.61
CA GLU A 16 -28.90 0.61 5.79
C GLU A 16 -27.45 0.20 5.52
N GLN A 17 -26.86 0.72 4.44
CA GLN A 17 -25.44 0.52 4.10
C GLN A 17 -24.48 1.05 5.17
N VAL A 18 -24.84 2.15 5.85
CA VAL A 18 -24.04 2.68 6.97
C VAL A 18 -24.05 1.75 8.19
N LYS A 19 -25.07 0.90 8.34
CA LYS A 19 -25.11 -0.11 9.40
C LYS A 19 -24.40 -1.41 8.99
N ASP A 20 -24.13 -1.59 7.71
CA ASP A 20 -23.36 -2.71 7.17
C ASP A 20 -21.86 -2.43 7.32
N ILE A 21 -21.25 -3.05 8.33
CA ILE A 21 -19.82 -2.88 8.64
C ILE A 21 -18.95 -3.34 7.47
N ASP A 22 -19.33 -4.40 6.75
CA ASP A 22 -18.55 -4.86 5.60
C ASP A 22 -18.56 -3.83 4.47
N PHE A 23 -19.71 -3.20 4.23
CA PHE A 23 -19.84 -2.15 3.22
C PHE A 23 -18.97 -0.94 3.57
N LEU A 24 -19.01 -0.52 4.84
CA LEU A 24 -18.18 0.57 5.34
C LEU A 24 -16.69 0.25 5.30
N LEU A 25 -16.31 -0.99 5.62
CA LEU A 25 -14.92 -1.45 5.59
C LEU A 25 -14.34 -1.33 4.17
N ILE A 26 -15.03 -1.86 3.16
CA ILE A 26 -14.59 -1.77 1.75
C ILE A 26 -14.51 -0.31 1.29
N THR A 27 -15.48 0.52 1.70
CA THR A 27 -15.47 1.95 1.38
C THR A 27 -14.28 2.66 2.06
N GLY A 28 -13.96 2.27 3.29
CA GLY A 28 -12.80 2.74 4.04
C GLY A 28 -11.48 2.37 3.37
N GLU A 29 -11.34 1.12 2.89
CA GLU A 29 -10.15 0.66 2.15
C GLU A 29 -9.93 1.44 0.85
N LEU A 30 -11.02 1.71 0.11
CA LEU A 30 -10.95 2.59 -1.07
C LEU A 30 -10.51 4.00 -0.69
N PHE A 31 -11.03 4.55 0.40
CA PHE A 31 -10.69 5.89 0.87
C PHE A 31 -9.22 6.00 1.32
N THR A 32 -8.74 5.05 2.12
CA THR A 32 -7.36 5.05 2.62
C THR A 32 -6.36 4.92 1.49
N LEU A 33 -6.62 4.08 0.48
CA LEU A 33 -5.77 3.99 -0.72
C LEU A 33 -5.62 5.35 -1.43
N VAL A 34 -6.69 6.15 -1.52
CA VAL A 34 -6.62 7.50 -2.11
C VAL A 34 -5.74 8.42 -1.27
N ALA A 35 -5.93 8.42 0.06
CA ALA A 35 -5.16 9.26 0.97
C ALA A 35 -3.67 8.89 0.96
N TYR A 36 -3.34 7.58 1.01
CA TYR A 36 -1.97 7.11 0.91
C TYR A 36 -1.33 7.42 -0.43
N ALA A 37 -2.07 7.30 -1.54
CA ALA A 37 -1.55 7.65 -2.87
C ALA A 37 -1.14 9.13 -2.94
N GLN A 38 -1.94 10.01 -2.36
CA GLN A 38 -1.61 11.43 -2.27
C GLN A 38 -0.36 11.67 -1.43
N LEU A 39 -0.27 11.08 -0.23
CA LEU A 39 0.89 11.23 0.66
C LEU A 39 2.18 10.70 0.01
N LEU A 40 2.09 9.62 -0.75
CA LEU A 40 3.19 9.05 -1.51
C LEU A 40 3.68 10.04 -2.57
N LEU A 41 2.78 10.61 -3.38
CA LEU A 41 3.14 11.60 -4.41
C LEU A 41 3.75 12.88 -3.81
N GLU A 42 3.19 13.37 -2.71
CA GLU A 42 3.75 14.53 -2.00
C GLU A 42 5.15 14.24 -1.43
N SER A 43 5.36 13.03 -0.91
CA SER A 43 6.65 12.61 -0.37
C SER A 43 7.68 12.41 -1.47
N TRP A 44 7.28 11.84 -2.61
CA TRP A 44 8.13 11.68 -3.79
C TRP A 44 8.69 13.02 -4.27
N GLN A 45 7.82 14.02 -4.40
CA GLN A 45 8.24 15.37 -4.80
C GLN A 45 9.20 16.03 -3.80
N LYS A 46 8.99 15.82 -2.50
CA LYS A 46 9.82 16.43 -1.44
C LYS A 46 11.18 15.75 -1.23
N LYS A 47 11.25 14.43 -1.45
CA LYS A 47 12.43 13.61 -1.11
C LYS A 47 13.22 13.14 -2.33
N SER A 48 12.81 13.53 -3.54
CA SER A 48 13.41 13.08 -4.81
C SER A 48 13.58 11.57 -4.85
N LEU A 49 12.52 10.84 -4.46
CA LEU A 49 12.54 9.38 -4.49
C LEU A 49 12.58 8.89 -5.95
N ASP A 50 13.12 7.69 -6.15
CA ASP A 50 13.23 7.10 -7.47
C ASP A 50 11.84 6.85 -8.11
N ASN A 51 11.75 7.17 -9.40
CA ASN A 51 10.53 7.03 -10.18
C ASN A 51 10.11 5.57 -10.35
N ASP A 52 11.08 4.65 -10.54
CA ASP A 52 10.80 3.23 -10.71
C ASP A 52 10.19 2.63 -9.44
N LEU A 53 10.68 3.03 -8.26
CA LEU A 53 10.13 2.60 -6.99
C LEU A 53 8.69 3.09 -6.80
N MET A 54 8.44 4.38 -7.10
CA MET A 54 7.11 4.96 -6.99
C MET A 54 6.12 4.30 -7.94
N ASP A 55 6.52 4.09 -9.19
CA ASP A 55 5.72 3.39 -10.19
C ASP A 55 5.39 1.95 -9.75
N GLN A 56 6.35 1.26 -9.15
CA GLN A 56 6.14 -0.09 -8.61
C GLN A 56 5.15 -0.10 -7.43
N ILE A 57 5.17 0.92 -6.58
CA ILE A 57 4.17 1.09 -5.52
C ILE A 57 2.79 1.33 -6.12
N PHE A 58 2.69 2.22 -7.12
CA PHE A 58 1.42 2.53 -7.76
C PHE A 58 0.82 1.35 -8.53
N ASP A 59 1.64 0.43 -9.07
CA ASP A 59 1.16 -0.80 -9.71
C ASP A 59 0.24 -1.61 -8.80
N PHE A 60 0.67 -1.91 -7.57
CA PHE A 60 -0.16 -2.69 -6.64
C PHE A 60 -1.32 -1.85 -6.08
N MET A 61 -1.14 -0.54 -5.86
CA MET A 61 -2.23 0.32 -5.39
C MET A 61 -3.41 0.37 -6.37
N VAL A 62 -3.14 0.38 -7.70
CA VAL A 62 -4.19 0.33 -8.72
C VAL A 62 -4.91 -1.02 -8.75
N ARG A 63 -4.17 -2.12 -8.52
CA ARG A 63 -4.75 -3.47 -8.41
C ARG A 63 -5.67 -3.57 -7.20
N ASP A 64 -5.21 -3.11 -6.04
CA ASP A 64 -5.98 -3.13 -4.81
C ASP A 64 -7.23 -2.25 -4.91
N PHE A 65 -7.08 -1.05 -5.48
CA PHE A 65 -8.24 -0.17 -5.73
C PHE A 65 -9.29 -0.84 -6.63
N SER A 66 -8.85 -1.55 -7.67
CA SER A 66 -9.74 -2.29 -8.55
C SER A 66 -10.37 -3.50 -7.86
N LYS A 67 -9.64 -4.19 -6.99
CA LYS A 67 -10.14 -5.30 -6.17
C LYS A 67 -11.26 -4.84 -5.24
N TYR A 68 -11.04 -3.78 -4.46
CA TYR A 68 -12.05 -3.25 -3.54
C TYR A 68 -13.26 -2.66 -4.29
N ALA A 69 -13.05 -2.02 -5.44
CA ALA A 69 -14.15 -1.56 -6.28
C ALA A 69 -15.01 -2.73 -6.80
N LEU A 70 -14.39 -3.86 -7.16
CA LEU A 70 -15.13 -5.05 -7.57
C LEU A 70 -15.88 -5.70 -6.40
N GLN A 71 -15.28 -5.75 -5.22
CA GLN A 71 -15.95 -6.24 -4.01
C GLN A 71 -17.18 -5.37 -3.68
N LEU A 72 -17.03 -4.04 -3.71
CA LEU A 72 -18.14 -3.12 -3.52
C LEU A 72 -19.22 -3.30 -4.60
N TYR A 73 -18.82 -3.44 -5.87
CA TYR A 73 -19.75 -3.72 -6.97
C TYR A 73 -20.60 -4.98 -6.73
N SER A 74 -20.01 -6.01 -6.13
CA SER A 74 -20.61 -7.34 -5.99
C SER A 74 -21.47 -7.51 -4.73
N LYS A 75 -21.46 -6.54 -3.81
CA LYS A 75 -22.31 -6.56 -2.61
C LYS A 75 -23.79 -6.40 -3.00
N THR A 76 -24.66 -7.22 -2.41
CA THR A 76 -26.12 -7.15 -2.61
C THR A 76 -26.72 -5.82 -2.19
N ALA A 77 -26.10 -5.17 -1.18
CA ALA A 77 -26.50 -3.85 -0.70
C ALA A 77 -26.19 -2.73 -1.71
N SER A 78 -25.36 -2.95 -2.73
CA SER A 78 -24.90 -1.89 -3.64
C SER A 78 -25.98 -1.44 -4.61
N THR A 79 -26.22 -0.13 -4.66
CA THR A 79 -27.19 0.48 -5.57
C THR A 79 -26.69 0.50 -7.02
N GLY A 80 -27.59 0.54 -8.00
CA GLY A 80 -27.22 0.58 -9.42
C GLY A 80 -26.31 1.76 -9.79
N LEU A 81 -26.49 2.92 -9.14
CA LEU A 81 -25.62 4.07 -9.34
C LEU A 81 -24.21 3.85 -8.77
N GLN A 82 -24.09 3.25 -7.57
CA GLN A 82 -22.79 2.87 -6.99
C GLN A 82 -22.08 1.83 -7.86
N GLN A 83 -22.81 0.84 -8.36
CA GLN A 83 -22.27 -0.18 -9.27
C GLN A 83 -21.71 0.43 -10.57
N LEU A 84 -22.39 1.42 -11.15
CA LEU A 84 -21.89 2.15 -12.32
C LEU A 84 -20.57 2.87 -12.03
N PHE A 85 -20.46 3.50 -10.86
CA PHE A 85 -19.21 4.12 -10.44
C PHE A 85 -18.11 3.09 -10.20
N CYS A 86 -18.41 1.96 -9.56
CA CYS A 86 -17.45 0.89 -9.30
C CYS A 86 -16.88 0.32 -10.61
N LYS A 87 -17.71 0.09 -11.63
CA LYS A 87 -17.24 -0.34 -12.96
C LYS A 87 -16.24 0.65 -13.57
N ARG A 88 -16.46 1.96 -13.40
CA ARG A 88 -15.54 3.00 -13.89
C ARG A 88 -14.23 3.11 -13.10
N MET A 89 -14.18 2.51 -11.91
CA MET A 89 -12.97 2.44 -11.08
C MET A 89 -12.04 1.29 -11.45
N LEU A 90 -12.57 0.25 -12.12
CA LEU A 90 -11.78 -0.90 -12.55
C LEU A 90 -10.73 -0.48 -13.59
N ARG A 91 -9.46 -0.69 -13.28
CA ARG A 91 -8.33 -0.40 -14.16
C ARG A 91 -7.36 -1.58 -14.14
N LYS A 92 -6.76 -1.83 -15.31
CA LYS A 92 -5.63 -2.74 -15.39
C LYS A 92 -4.35 -1.94 -15.11
N PRO A 93 -3.46 -2.45 -14.25
CA PRO A 93 -2.16 -1.84 -14.06
C PRO A 93 -1.29 -2.05 -15.30
N VAL A 94 -0.25 -1.23 -15.46
CA VAL A 94 0.72 -1.34 -16.56
C VAL A 94 1.80 -2.32 -16.15
N VAL A 95 1.87 -3.45 -16.85
CA VAL A 95 2.90 -4.48 -16.63
C VAL A 95 4.23 -3.97 -17.17
N ASP A 96 5.25 -3.97 -16.31
CA ASP A 96 6.64 -3.66 -16.68
C ASP A 96 7.59 -4.54 -15.86
N GLU A 97 8.07 -5.61 -16.50
CA GLU A 97 8.99 -6.58 -15.89
C GLU A 97 10.40 -6.00 -15.71
N GLN A 98 10.82 -5.07 -16.57
CA GLN A 98 12.14 -4.47 -16.47
C GLN A 98 12.22 -3.55 -15.26
N ARG A 99 11.17 -2.74 -15.03
CA ARG A 99 11.03 -1.92 -13.83
C ARG A 99 11.04 -2.76 -12.56
N PHE A 100 10.29 -3.87 -12.55
CA PHE A 100 10.27 -4.78 -11.41
C PHE A 100 11.69 -5.28 -11.05
N ASN A 101 12.46 -5.70 -12.05
CA ASN A 101 13.84 -6.18 -11.84
C ASN A 101 14.79 -5.09 -11.34
N ARG A 102 14.68 -3.86 -11.86
CA ARG A 102 15.47 -2.71 -11.35
C ARG A 102 15.16 -2.44 -9.89
N VAL A 103 13.87 -2.35 -9.53
CA VAL A 103 13.45 -2.12 -8.15
C VAL A 103 13.94 -3.22 -7.21
N TRP A 104 13.85 -4.48 -7.65
CA TRP A 104 14.29 -5.63 -6.87
C TRP A 104 15.80 -5.57 -6.56
N ASN A 105 16.62 -5.33 -7.56
CA ASN A 105 18.08 -5.33 -7.39
C ASN A 105 18.58 -4.09 -6.65
N GLU A 106 18.05 -2.90 -6.98
CA GLU A 106 18.60 -1.63 -6.52
C GLU A 106 18.05 -1.18 -5.16
N PHE A 107 16.78 -1.49 -4.84
CA PHE A 107 16.14 -1.01 -3.61
C PHE A 107 15.95 -2.12 -2.58
N VAL A 108 15.56 -3.32 -3.00
CA VAL A 108 15.26 -4.42 -2.08
C VAL A 108 16.53 -5.17 -1.71
N TYR A 109 17.23 -5.72 -2.70
CA TYR A 109 18.40 -6.56 -2.45
C TYR A 109 19.55 -5.76 -1.82
N ALA A 110 19.70 -4.49 -2.20
CA ALA A 110 20.69 -3.57 -1.60
C ALA A 110 20.51 -3.36 -0.08
N LYS A 111 19.33 -3.65 0.50
CA LYS A 111 19.07 -3.56 1.95
C LYS A 111 19.35 -4.86 2.70
N LYS A 112 19.81 -5.92 2.02
CA LYS A 112 20.16 -7.18 2.66
C LYS A 112 21.25 -6.96 3.71
N GLY A 113 20.96 -7.36 4.95
CA GLY A 113 21.90 -7.22 6.08
C GLY A 113 21.97 -5.82 6.70
N SER A 114 21.14 -4.85 6.27
CA SER A 114 21.14 -3.50 6.84
C SER A 114 20.40 -3.39 8.18
N TYR A 115 19.70 -4.45 8.61
CA TYR A 115 19.01 -4.49 9.89
C TYR A 115 19.98 -4.90 10.99
N THR A 116 20.23 -4.00 11.93
CA THR A 116 20.89 -4.30 13.21
C THR A 116 19.86 -4.15 14.32
N MET A 117 19.59 -5.24 15.05
CA MET A 117 18.69 -5.21 16.20
C MET A 117 19.21 -4.23 17.24
N ASN A 118 18.35 -3.34 17.75
CA ASN A 118 18.71 -2.44 18.83
C ASN A 118 19.05 -3.28 20.08
N PRO A 119 20.29 -3.24 20.61
CA PRO A 119 20.59 -3.92 21.85
C PRO A 119 19.90 -3.11 22.96
N GLY A 120 18.73 -3.56 23.41
CA GLY A 120 17.97 -2.87 24.45
C GLY A 120 18.83 -2.61 25.69
N GLU A 121 18.68 -1.44 26.30
CA GLU A 121 19.26 -1.12 27.61
C GLU A 121 18.76 -2.16 28.62
N GLY A 122 19.60 -3.15 28.96
CA GLY A 122 19.20 -4.21 29.88
C GLY A 122 20.05 -5.48 29.95
N SER A 123 21.03 -5.70 29.08
CA SER A 123 21.99 -6.80 29.31
C SER A 123 23.13 -6.34 30.21
N VAL A 124 22.86 -6.38 31.51
CA VAL A 124 23.85 -6.40 32.59
C VAL A 124 24.99 -7.36 32.22
N GLY A 125 26.22 -6.88 32.39
CA GLY A 125 27.41 -7.60 31.97
C GLY A 125 27.52 -8.99 32.58
N ASN A 126 28.14 -9.89 31.82
CA ASN A 126 28.87 -10.99 32.42
C ASN A 126 30.23 -11.14 31.75
N GLY A 127 31.26 -10.90 32.56
CA GLY A 127 32.52 -11.62 32.63
C GLY A 127 33.12 -12.21 31.37
N THR A 128 34.25 -11.61 30.99
CA THR A 128 35.54 -12.33 30.89
C THR A 128 35.51 -13.67 30.15
N ASN A 129 36.01 -13.68 28.92
CA ASN A 129 37.08 -14.64 28.67
C ASN A 129 38.23 -13.99 27.91
N ASP A 130 39.40 -14.19 28.49
CA ASP A 130 40.67 -13.57 28.20
C ASP A 130 41.18 -13.91 26.79
N LYS A 131 41.92 -12.92 26.30
CA LYS A 131 43.13 -12.96 25.49
C LYS A 131 43.78 -14.33 25.19
N VAL A 132 44.47 -14.29 24.04
CA VAL A 132 45.65 -15.06 23.58
C VAL A 132 45.49 -16.53 23.19
N HIS A 133 45.71 -16.80 21.89
CA HIS A 133 46.85 -17.56 21.33
C HIS A 133 46.51 -17.91 19.87
N ALA A 134 47.20 -17.32 18.88
CA ALA A 134 48.44 -17.81 18.30
C ALA A 134 48.20 -18.86 17.18
N ILE A 135 48.49 -18.44 15.94
CA ILE A 135 49.14 -19.22 14.85
C ILE A 135 48.98 -20.76 14.86
N ALA A 136 48.26 -21.26 13.85
CA ALA A 136 48.73 -22.29 12.91
C ALA A 136 47.79 -22.33 11.70
#